data_AF-A0A096C4E1-F1
#
_entry.id   AF-A0A096C4E1-F1
#
_cell.length_a   1.000
_cell.length_b   1.000
_cell.length_c   1.000
_cell.angle_alpha   90.00
_cell.angle_beta   90.00
_cell.angle_gamma   90.00
#
_symmetry.space_group_name_H-M   'P 1'
#
loop_
_entity.id
_entity.type
_entity.pdbx_description
1 polymer ?
#
loop_
_entity_poly.entity_id
_entity_poly.type
_entity_poly.pdbx_seq_one_letter_code
_entity_poly.pdbx_strand_id
1 'polypeptide(L)'
;RITQALHPYGKDNIFVRQEPFEAIRELEEKDKYDLITSNIPFGDFMVYDRSYSKGENILKRESTRTIHNYFFVKGLDTIKEGGLLAFITSQGVLDSPKNEAIRRYLMQNSRLISAIRLPSGMFSENAGTDVGSDLIVLQKQSGKEIGEGIEQQFVQTASVPKGDGFSIAFNHNSLFEGEWKDISHRTIAIDRQMGTDPYGKPAWEYTFDGSIEDMADSLRTQLSLEVEQRFDRKLYETGIPMTEEEWQVHMDKMVQKVQENIKTEGIPQEQEIKDKEEKKEDKEDEKEEENTYNLMPDSTKKQLPKLYATEKQLIGDRTAYARYFFPMGAYTAYMLEYDPKERIGFGAVTMGYGWELGYMSLKEMEEVKVKGLGIERDLYFKPTKLHEIAELEEIVRE
;
A
#
# COMPACT_ATOMS: atom_id res chain seq x y z
N ARG A 1 -29.13 -17.55 -0.27
CA ARG A 1 -30.17 -16.91 0.59
C ARG A 1 -29.57 -16.28 1.85
N ILE A 2 -28.77 -16.99 2.65
CA ILE A 2 -28.10 -16.42 3.85
C ILE A 2 -27.05 -15.36 3.45
N THR A 3 -26.17 -15.65 2.50
CA THR A 3 -25.12 -14.70 2.06
C THR A 3 -25.68 -13.39 1.51
N GLN A 4 -26.75 -13.43 0.71
CA GLN A 4 -27.45 -12.22 0.24
C GLN A 4 -28.10 -11.44 1.40
N ALA A 5 -28.56 -12.12 2.45
CA ALA A 5 -29.17 -11.48 3.61
C ALA A 5 -28.13 -10.81 4.54
N LEU A 6 -26.85 -11.19 4.46
CA LEU A 6 -25.75 -10.56 5.20
C LEU A 6 -25.35 -9.18 4.65
N HIS A 7 -25.84 -8.79 3.47
CA HIS A 7 -25.59 -7.49 2.85
C HIS A 7 -26.88 -6.67 2.68
N PRO A 8 -27.59 -6.32 3.78
CA PRO A 8 -28.89 -5.66 3.71
C PRO A 8 -28.83 -4.23 3.15
N TYR A 9 -27.68 -3.55 3.24
CA TYR A 9 -27.47 -2.17 2.79
C TYR A 9 -27.20 -2.02 1.28
N GLY A 10 -27.13 -3.13 0.53
CA GLY A 10 -26.88 -3.13 -0.91
C GLY A 10 -28.00 -3.73 -1.75
N LYS A 11 -29.24 -3.74 -1.24
CA LYS A 11 -30.41 -4.10 -2.05
C LYS A 11 -30.37 -3.26 -3.33
N ASP A 12 -30.19 -3.92 -4.46
CA ASP A 12 -30.10 -3.41 -5.84
C ASP A 12 -28.68 -3.18 -6.42
N ASN A 13 -27.62 -3.09 -5.60
CA ASN A 13 -26.23 -2.94 -6.09
C ASN A 13 -25.32 -4.14 -5.78
N ILE A 14 -25.72 -5.02 -4.86
CA ILE A 14 -24.96 -6.22 -4.47
C ILE A 14 -25.66 -7.48 -4.99
N PHE A 15 -25.04 -8.13 -5.97
CA PHE A 15 -25.53 -9.36 -6.59
C PHE A 15 -24.71 -10.56 -6.10
N VAL A 16 -25.33 -11.43 -5.30
CA VAL A 16 -24.68 -12.68 -4.86
C VAL A 16 -25.07 -13.83 -5.79
N ARG A 17 -24.08 -14.40 -6.48
CA ARG A 17 -24.23 -15.63 -7.27
C ARG A 17 -23.56 -16.79 -6.55
N GLN A 18 -24.28 -17.89 -6.36
CA GLN A 18 -23.72 -19.12 -5.82
C GLN A 18 -23.40 -20.07 -6.97
N GLU A 19 -22.34 -19.74 -7.70
CA GLU A 19 -21.91 -20.46 -8.90
C GLU A 19 -20.39 -20.67 -8.81
N PRO A 20 -19.87 -21.78 -9.37
CA PRO A 20 -18.44 -22.00 -9.36
C PRO A 20 -17.77 -21.05 -10.39
N PHE A 21 -16.48 -20.74 -10.21
CA PHE A 21 -15.81 -19.70 -10.99
C PHE A 21 -15.75 -20.04 -12.49
N GLU A 22 -15.69 -21.34 -12.82
CA GLU A 22 -15.69 -21.84 -14.20
C GLU A 22 -17.03 -21.61 -14.92
N ALA A 23 -18.12 -21.35 -14.19
CA ALA A 23 -19.41 -21.04 -14.79
C ALA A 23 -19.46 -19.63 -15.41
N ILE A 24 -18.47 -18.76 -15.12
CA ILE A 24 -18.37 -17.46 -15.78
C ILE A 24 -18.12 -17.67 -17.27
N ARG A 25 -19.11 -17.24 -18.06
CA ARG A 25 -19.10 -17.38 -19.51
C ARG A 25 -18.34 -16.22 -20.12
N GLU A 26 -17.10 -16.48 -20.55
CA GLU A 26 -16.17 -15.49 -21.12
C GLU A 26 -16.80 -14.60 -22.19
N LEU A 27 -17.63 -15.14 -23.09
CA LEU A 27 -18.24 -14.37 -24.17
C LEU A 27 -19.44 -13.53 -23.73
N GLU A 28 -20.21 -14.02 -22.76
CA GLU A 28 -21.45 -13.36 -22.32
C GLU A 28 -21.18 -12.31 -21.24
N GLU A 29 -20.11 -12.50 -20.46
CA GLU A 29 -19.69 -11.63 -19.36
C GLU A 29 -18.42 -10.83 -19.70
N LYS A 30 -17.99 -10.85 -20.98
CA LYS A 30 -16.81 -10.11 -21.45
C LYS A 30 -16.96 -8.62 -21.15
N ASP A 31 -15.89 -8.01 -20.65
CA ASP A 31 -15.76 -6.56 -20.44
C ASP A 31 -16.78 -5.95 -19.44
N LYS A 32 -17.44 -6.79 -18.62
CA LYS A 32 -18.43 -6.33 -17.63
C LYS A 32 -17.86 -5.97 -16.27
N TYR A 33 -16.66 -6.42 -15.96
CA TYR A 33 -16.06 -6.25 -14.65
C TYR A 33 -14.88 -5.30 -14.73
N ASP A 34 -14.89 -4.25 -13.90
CA ASP A 34 -13.79 -3.29 -13.75
C ASP A 34 -12.69 -3.77 -12.80
N LEU A 35 -13.08 -4.56 -11.79
CA LEU A 35 -12.23 -5.09 -10.72
C LEU A 35 -12.63 -6.53 -10.41
N ILE A 36 -11.65 -7.42 -10.30
CA ILE A 36 -11.82 -8.76 -9.75
C ILE A 36 -10.83 -8.90 -8.59
N THR A 37 -11.33 -9.20 -7.40
CA THR A 37 -10.49 -9.38 -6.21
C THR A 37 -10.91 -10.61 -5.41
N SER A 38 -9.93 -11.33 -4.85
CA SER A 38 -10.18 -12.55 -4.08
C SER A 38 -8.94 -13.04 -3.32
N ASN A 39 -9.15 -13.71 -2.19
CA ASN A 39 -8.20 -14.69 -1.68
C ASN A 39 -8.51 -16.03 -2.36
N ILE A 40 -7.73 -16.38 -3.39
CA ILE A 40 -8.03 -17.53 -4.24
C ILE A 40 -7.62 -18.83 -3.55
N PRO A 41 -8.24 -19.98 -3.87
CA PRO A 41 -7.89 -21.24 -3.22
C PRO A 41 -6.42 -21.62 -3.42
N PHE A 42 -5.79 -22.13 -2.37
CA PHE A 42 -4.41 -22.63 -2.44
C PHE A 42 -4.45 -24.12 -2.78
N GLY A 43 -3.61 -24.55 -3.72
CA GLY A 43 -3.50 -25.96 -4.06
C GLY A 43 -2.88 -26.25 -5.42
N ASP A 44 -2.53 -27.52 -5.59
CA ASP A 44 -2.02 -28.10 -6.83
C ASP A 44 -3.03 -29.15 -7.36
N PHE A 45 -4.25 -28.67 -7.65
CA PHE A 45 -5.29 -29.51 -8.23
C PHE A 45 -5.84 -28.90 -9.53
N MET A 46 -6.25 -29.79 -10.42
CA MET A 46 -6.74 -29.43 -11.75
C MET A 46 -8.16 -28.89 -11.70
N VAL A 47 -8.43 -27.93 -12.57
CA VAL A 47 -9.78 -27.36 -12.78
C VAL A 47 -10.34 -27.88 -14.09
N TYR A 48 -11.59 -28.36 -14.05
CA TYR A 48 -12.29 -28.76 -15.27
C TYR A 48 -13.09 -27.60 -15.84
N ASP A 49 -12.46 -26.80 -16.70
CA ASP A 49 -13.15 -25.81 -17.52
C ASP A 49 -13.11 -26.23 -18.99
N ARG A 50 -14.28 -26.54 -19.56
CA ARG A 50 -14.40 -27.04 -20.93
C ARG A 50 -13.89 -26.03 -21.98
N SER A 51 -14.04 -24.72 -21.76
CA SER A 51 -13.57 -23.71 -22.73
C SER A 51 -12.03 -23.71 -22.81
N TYR A 52 -11.37 -23.98 -21.69
CA TYR A 52 -9.90 -23.99 -21.60
C TYR A 52 -9.32 -25.36 -21.96
N SER A 53 -9.88 -26.45 -21.42
CA SER A 53 -9.34 -27.79 -21.64
C SER A 53 -9.44 -28.24 -23.10
N LYS A 54 -10.50 -27.83 -23.82
CA LYS A 54 -10.72 -28.18 -25.24
C LYS A 54 -10.33 -27.08 -26.22
N GLY A 55 -9.90 -25.90 -25.73
CA GLY A 55 -9.48 -24.79 -26.58
C GLY A 55 -8.15 -25.04 -27.28
N GLU A 56 -7.87 -24.27 -28.33
CA GLU A 56 -6.61 -24.34 -29.08
C GLU A 56 -5.44 -23.65 -28.36
N ASN A 57 -5.73 -22.73 -27.43
CA ASN A 57 -4.71 -22.00 -26.68
C ASN A 57 -4.06 -22.93 -25.63
N ILE A 58 -2.79 -23.27 -25.89
CA ILE A 58 -1.99 -24.15 -25.03
C ILE A 58 -1.87 -23.58 -23.61
N LEU A 59 -1.64 -22.27 -23.46
CA LEU A 59 -1.43 -21.65 -22.15
C LEU A 59 -2.71 -21.62 -21.31
N LYS A 60 -3.88 -21.42 -21.93
CA LYS A 60 -5.17 -21.59 -21.24
C LYS A 60 -5.39 -23.04 -20.80
N ARG A 61 -4.99 -24.02 -21.61
CA ARG A 61 -5.06 -25.43 -21.20
C ARG A 61 -4.10 -25.73 -20.05
N GLU A 62 -2.86 -25.24 -20.13
CA GLU A 62 -1.85 -25.42 -19.08
C GLU A 62 -2.27 -24.75 -17.76
N SER A 63 -2.95 -23.60 -17.81
CA SER A 63 -3.42 -22.91 -16.60
C SER A 63 -4.40 -23.77 -15.80
N THR A 64 -5.18 -24.65 -16.44
CA THR A 64 -6.11 -25.56 -15.75
C THR A 64 -5.43 -26.62 -14.89
N ARG A 65 -4.10 -26.80 -14.98
CA ARG A 65 -3.38 -27.81 -14.20
C ARG A 65 -3.30 -27.47 -12.71
N THR A 66 -3.31 -26.18 -12.37
CA THR A 66 -3.29 -25.72 -10.98
C THR A 66 -4.36 -24.65 -10.78
N ILE A 67 -5.05 -24.71 -9.64
CA ILE A 67 -6.16 -23.79 -9.32
C ILE A 67 -5.74 -22.32 -9.40
N HIS A 68 -4.56 -21.98 -8.88
CA HIS A 68 -4.08 -20.60 -8.86
C HIS A 68 -3.79 -20.05 -10.26
N ASN A 69 -3.16 -20.84 -11.14
CA ASN A 69 -2.89 -20.43 -12.51
C ASN A 69 -4.19 -20.23 -13.28
N TYR A 70 -5.16 -21.13 -13.11
CA TYR A 70 -6.47 -21.03 -13.72
C TYR A 70 -7.17 -19.73 -13.31
N PHE A 71 -7.18 -19.40 -12.02
CA PHE A 71 -7.82 -18.17 -11.52
C PHE A 71 -7.23 -16.91 -12.13
N PHE A 72 -5.90 -16.79 -12.23
CA PHE A 72 -5.28 -15.63 -12.88
C PHE A 72 -5.63 -15.51 -14.37
N VAL A 73 -5.53 -16.62 -15.12
CA VAL A 73 -5.81 -16.60 -16.57
C VAL A 73 -7.29 -16.33 -16.85
N LYS A 74 -8.20 -16.97 -16.11
CA LYS A 74 -9.64 -16.77 -16.23
C LYS A 74 -10.08 -15.39 -15.74
N GLY A 75 -9.47 -14.89 -14.67
CA GLY A 75 -9.68 -13.53 -14.18
C GLY A 75 -9.32 -12.48 -15.22
N LEU A 76 -8.13 -12.58 -15.83
CA LEU A 76 -7.72 -11.68 -16.92
C LEU A 76 -8.62 -11.80 -18.16
N ASP A 77 -9.07 -13.00 -18.53
CA ASP A 77 -10.00 -13.15 -19.65
C ASP A 77 -11.36 -12.48 -19.39
N THR A 78 -11.80 -12.50 -18.14
CA THR A 78 -13.13 -12.05 -17.71
C THR A 78 -13.20 -10.54 -17.49
N ILE A 79 -12.12 -9.93 -16.98
CA ILE A 79 -12.09 -8.50 -16.69
C ILE A 79 -12.00 -7.65 -17.96
N LYS A 80 -12.53 -6.43 -17.94
CA LYS A 80 -12.44 -5.49 -19.07
C LYS A 80 -10.99 -5.09 -19.35
N GLU A 81 -10.71 -4.69 -20.58
CA GLU A 81 -9.43 -4.06 -20.94
C GLU A 81 -9.15 -2.85 -20.02
N GLY A 82 -7.95 -2.79 -19.45
CA GLY A 82 -7.57 -1.80 -18.45
C GLY A 82 -8.11 -2.00 -17.04
N GLY A 83 -8.99 -2.99 -16.80
CA GLY A 83 -9.48 -3.36 -15.47
C GLY A 83 -8.41 -4.00 -14.58
N LEU A 84 -8.69 -4.06 -13.27
CA LEU A 84 -7.76 -4.52 -12.23
C LEU A 84 -8.07 -5.92 -11.68
N LEU A 85 -7.06 -6.78 -11.64
CA LEU A 85 -7.12 -8.09 -11.01
C LEU A 85 -6.24 -8.07 -9.75
N ALA A 86 -6.80 -8.33 -8.57
CA ALA A 86 -6.05 -8.33 -7.31
C ALA A 86 -6.28 -9.63 -6.54
N PHE A 87 -5.27 -10.51 -6.47
CA PHE A 87 -5.40 -11.80 -5.80
C PHE A 87 -4.38 -12.01 -4.70
N ILE A 88 -4.84 -12.49 -3.56
CA ILE A 88 -3.99 -13.18 -2.59
C ILE A 88 -3.92 -14.64 -3.02
N THR A 89 -2.70 -15.15 -3.20
CA THR A 89 -2.41 -16.50 -3.72
C THR A 89 -1.22 -17.12 -3.00
N SER A 90 -1.00 -18.42 -3.17
CA SER A 90 0.23 -19.07 -2.72
C SER A 90 1.46 -18.59 -3.50
N GLN A 91 2.62 -18.54 -2.83
CA GLN A 91 3.91 -18.20 -3.45
C GLN A 91 4.30 -19.09 -4.63
N GLY A 92 3.69 -20.27 -4.76
CA GLY A 92 3.89 -21.19 -5.88
C GLY A 92 3.67 -20.56 -7.26
N VAL A 93 2.80 -19.54 -7.38
CA VAL A 93 2.64 -18.78 -8.64
C VAL A 93 3.96 -18.16 -9.09
N LEU A 94 4.64 -17.48 -8.17
CA LEU A 94 5.87 -16.73 -8.43
C LEU A 94 7.13 -17.62 -8.37
N ASP A 95 7.21 -18.49 -7.38
CA ASP A 95 8.46 -19.20 -7.05
C ASP A 95 8.64 -20.50 -7.85
N SER A 96 7.56 -21.13 -8.34
CA SER A 96 7.65 -22.38 -9.10
C SER A 96 8.20 -22.13 -10.51
N PRO A 97 9.32 -22.77 -10.91
CA PRO A 97 9.81 -22.68 -12.30
C PRO A 97 8.82 -23.25 -13.32
N LYS A 98 7.96 -24.20 -12.92
CA LYS A 98 6.91 -24.77 -13.78
C LYS A 98 5.88 -23.73 -14.23
N ASN A 99 5.76 -22.63 -13.48
CA ASN A 99 4.80 -21.56 -13.75
C ASN A 99 5.37 -20.45 -14.65
N GLU A 100 6.62 -20.55 -15.13
CA GLU A 100 7.22 -19.48 -15.98
C GLU A 100 6.35 -19.17 -17.22
N ALA A 101 5.85 -20.20 -17.91
CA ALA A 101 5.01 -20.01 -19.09
C ALA A 101 3.71 -19.24 -18.76
N ILE A 102 3.13 -19.50 -17.58
CA ILE A 102 1.96 -18.77 -17.09
C ILE A 102 2.34 -17.34 -16.71
N ARG A 103 3.45 -17.11 -15.99
CA ARG A 103 3.89 -15.75 -15.66
C ARG A 103 4.18 -14.91 -16.91
N ARG A 104 4.78 -15.50 -17.95
CA ARG A 104 4.92 -14.86 -19.27
C ARG A 104 3.57 -14.51 -19.87
N TYR A 105 2.61 -15.43 -19.85
CA TYR A 105 1.25 -15.16 -20.31
C TYR A 105 0.63 -13.98 -19.57
N LEU A 106 0.76 -13.92 -18.24
CA LEU A 106 0.22 -12.81 -17.44
C LEU A 106 0.87 -11.49 -17.85
N MET A 107 2.20 -11.42 -17.92
CA MET A 107 2.91 -10.19 -18.29
C MET A 107 2.71 -9.77 -19.76
N GLN A 108 2.35 -10.68 -20.65
CA GLN A 108 1.98 -10.37 -22.04
C GLN A 108 0.52 -9.88 -22.19
N ASN A 109 -0.30 -10.06 -21.15
CA ASN A 109 -1.72 -9.69 -21.18
C ASN A 109 -2.11 -8.75 -20.03
N SER A 110 -1.13 -8.26 -19.26
CA SER A 110 -1.35 -7.34 -18.16
C SER A 110 -0.07 -6.62 -17.76
N ARG A 111 -0.24 -5.40 -17.26
CA ARG A 111 0.80 -4.64 -16.56
C ARG A 111 0.89 -5.11 -15.12
N LEU A 112 2.11 -5.25 -14.60
CA LEU A 112 2.30 -5.46 -13.17
C LEU A 112 2.11 -4.15 -12.41
N ILE A 113 1.05 -4.08 -11.59
CA ILE A 113 0.84 -2.96 -10.67
C ILE A 113 1.59 -3.24 -9.37
N SER A 114 1.38 -4.40 -8.77
CA SER A 114 1.98 -4.75 -7.49
C SER A 114 2.20 -6.25 -7.35
N ALA A 115 3.27 -6.63 -6.68
CA ALA A 115 3.52 -8.00 -6.20
C ALA A 115 4.16 -7.91 -4.82
N ILE A 116 3.38 -8.19 -3.78
CA ILE A 116 3.75 -8.05 -2.38
C ILE A 116 3.78 -9.42 -1.71
N ARG A 117 4.93 -9.79 -1.16
CA ARG A 117 5.05 -11.01 -0.35
C ARG A 117 4.58 -10.74 1.08
N LEU A 118 3.66 -11.57 1.56
CA LEU A 118 3.12 -11.48 2.91
C LEU A 118 3.99 -12.27 3.91
N PRO A 119 3.90 -12.00 5.23
CA PRO A 119 4.64 -12.75 6.23
C PRO A 119 4.31 -14.25 6.18
N SER A 120 5.30 -15.07 6.56
CA SER A 120 5.11 -16.50 6.75
C SER A 120 4.11 -16.78 7.88
N GLY A 121 3.32 -17.85 7.75
CA GLY A 121 2.39 -18.29 8.79
C GLY A 121 1.06 -17.52 8.89
N MET A 122 0.83 -16.52 8.03
CA MET A 122 -0.40 -15.69 8.05
C MET A 122 -1.73 -16.46 7.95
N PHE A 123 -1.71 -17.64 7.34
CA PHE A 123 -2.89 -18.45 7.06
C PHE A 123 -2.91 -19.77 7.85
N SER A 124 -1.99 -19.94 8.81
CA SER A 124 -1.84 -21.17 9.58
C SER A 124 -3.03 -21.45 10.50
N GLU A 125 -3.46 -20.46 11.30
CA GLU A 125 -4.55 -20.65 12.27
C GLU A 125 -5.93 -20.76 11.62
N ASN A 126 -6.21 -19.93 10.61
CA ASN A 126 -7.55 -19.81 10.02
C ASN A 126 -7.77 -20.68 8.78
N ALA A 127 -6.73 -20.94 7.99
CA ALA A 127 -6.82 -21.70 6.73
C ALA A 127 -6.03 -23.02 6.75
N GLY A 128 -5.32 -23.33 7.83
CA GLY A 128 -4.62 -24.60 8.02
C GLY A 128 -3.46 -24.82 7.05
N THR A 129 -2.81 -23.74 6.59
CA THR A 129 -1.69 -23.81 5.65
C THR A 129 -0.55 -22.89 6.06
N ASP A 130 0.67 -23.43 6.19
CA ASP A 130 1.89 -22.66 6.40
C ASP A 130 2.55 -22.23 5.07
N VAL A 131 1.88 -22.49 3.94
CA VAL A 131 2.36 -22.05 2.62
C VAL A 131 2.35 -20.54 2.57
N GLY A 132 3.49 -19.94 2.27
CA GLY A 132 3.61 -18.49 2.12
C GLY A 132 2.71 -17.96 1.00
N SER A 133 2.33 -16.69 1.13
CA SER A 133 1.36 -16.04 0.24
C SER A 133 1.87 -14.73 -0.34
N ASP A 134 1.37 -14.41 -1.53
CA ASP A 134 1.63 -13.17 -2.24
C ASP A 134 0.31 -12.47 -2.56
N LEU A 135 0.28 -11.13 -2.45
CA LEU A 135 -0.73 -10.28 -3.06
C LEU A 135 -0.21 -9.81 -4.43
N ILE A 136 -0.91 -10.16 -5.50
CA ILE A 136 -0.54 -9.77 -6.87
C ILE A 136 -1.67 -8.92 -7.45
N VAL A 137 -1.32 -7.73 -7.92
CA VAL A 137 -2.23 -6.79 -8.59
C VAL A 137 -1.76 -6.57 -10.03
N LEU A 138 -2.65 -6.85 -10.98
CA LEU A 138 -2.42 -6.75 -12.41
C LEU A 138 -3.45 -5.81 -13.03
N GLN A 139 -3.04 -5.01 -14.01
CA GLN A 139 -3.95 -4.23 -14.85
C GLN A 139 -3.99 -4.86 -16.24
N LYS A 140 -5.16 -5.25 -16.74
CA LYS A 140 -5.27 -5.92 -18.04
C LYS A 140 -4.79 -5.01 -19.17
N GLN A 141 -3.86 -5.54 -19.97
CA GLN A 141 -3.35 -4.92 -21.19
C GLN A 141 -2.99 -6.05 -22.16
N SER A 142 -3.95 -6.42 -22.99
CA SER A 142 -3.91 -7.58 -23.88
C SER A 142 -2.85 -7.42 -24.98
N GLY A 143 -2.05 -8.46 -25.21
CA GLY A 143 -1.14 -8.54 -26.36
C GLY A 143 0.06 -7.59 -26.31
N LYS A 144 0.46 -7.13 -25.12
CA LYS A 144 1.64 -6.29 -24.95
C LYS A 144 2.94 -7.12 -24.89
N GLU A 145 4.06 -6.46 -25.14
CA GLU A 145 5.37 -7.03 -24.82
C GLU A 145 5.64 -6.99 -23.32
N ILE A 146 6.51 -7.89 -22.84
CA ILE A 146 6.94 -7.91 -21.45
C ILE A 146 7.91 -6.75 -21.26
N GLY A 147 7.56 -5.81 -20.38
CA GLY A 147 8.39 -4.66 -20.05
C GLY A 147 9.67 -5.07 -19.33
N GLU A 148 10.67 -4.19 -19.35
CA GLU A 148 11.92 -4.41 -18.64
C GLU A 148 11.78 -4.29 -17.11
N GLY A 149 12.82 -4.67 -16.38
CA GLY A 149 12.86 -4.55 -14.92
C GLY A 149 11.85 -5.47 -14.23
N ILE A 150 10.83 -4.91 -13.59
CA ILE A 150 9.97 -5.65 -12.67
C ILE A 150 9.14 -6.75 -13.36
N GLU A 151 8.74 -6.57 -14.61
CA GLU A 151 7.95 -7.59 -15.32
C GLU A 151 8.84 -8.75 -15.79
N GLN A 152 10.09 -8.47 -16.17
CA GLN A 152 11.09 -9.52 -16.41
C GLN A 152 11.40 -10.29 -15.12
N GLN A 153 11.59 -9.58 -14.00
CA GLN A 153 11.80 -10.20 -12.69
C GLN A 153 10.60 -11.04 -12.26
N PHE A 154 9.37 -10.58 -12.51
CA PHE A 154 8.15 -11.34 -12.23
C PHE A 154 8.15 -12.68 -12.95
N VAL A 155 8.59 -12.71 -14.21
CA VAL A 155 8.67 -13.95 -15.00
C VAL A 155 9.76 -14.89 -14.49
N GLN A 156 10.92 -14.35 -14.10
CA GLN A 156 12.12 -15.13 -13.81
C GLN A 156 12.14 -15.71 -12.40
N THR A 157 12.88 -16.81 -12.25
CA THR A 157 13.25 -17.37 -10.96
C THR A 157 14.77 -17.42 -10.83
N ALA A 158 15.27 -17.10 -9.65
CA ALA A 158 16.65 -17.28 -9.24
C ALA A 158 16.81 -18.56 -8.41
N SER A 159 17.99 -19.17 -8.51
CA SER A 159 18.36 -20.31 -7.67
C SER A 159 19.04 -19.80 -6.39
N VAL A 160 18.50 -20.17 -5.23
CA VAL A 160 19.04 -19.79 -3.93
C VAL A 160 20.05 -20.86 -3.49
N PRO A 161 21.32 -20.51 -3.22
CA PRO A 161 22.32 -21.47 -2.78
C PRO A 161 22.09 -21.90 -1.33
N LYS A 162 22.50 -23.12 -0.98
CA LYS A 162 22.40 -23.67 0.38
C LYS A 162 23.46 -23.10 1.35
N GLY A 163 24.37 -22.26 0.86
CA GLY A 163 25.51 -21.72 1.62
C GLY A 163 26.77 -22.61 1.62
N ASP A 164 26.71 -23.80 1.02
CA ASP A 164 27.86 -24.70 0.84
C ASP A 164 28.67 -24.40 -0.44
N GLY A 165 28.24 -23.42 -1.23
CA GLY A 165 28.90 -22.97 -2.47
C GLY A 165 28.64 -23.83 -3.71
N PHE A 166 27.92 -24.96 -3.58
CA PHE A 166 27.74 -25.92 -4.69
C PHE A 166 26.30 -26.37 -4.89
N SER A 167 25.48 -26.41 -3.84
CA SER A 167 24.11 -26.93 -3.92
C SER A 167 23.07 -25.80 -3.92
N ILE A 168 22.04 -25.98 -4.74
CA ILE A 168 20.85 -25.13 -4.78
C ILE A 168 19.90 -25.63 -3.70
N ALA A 169 19.46 -24.72 -2.82
CA ALA A 169 18.47 -25.00 -1.79
C ALA A 169 17.06 -25.06 -2.39
N PHE A 170 16.67 -24.02 -3.14
CA PHE A 170 15.37 -23.91 -3.81
C PHE A 170 15.41 -22.84 -4.92
N ASN A 171 14.33 -22.73 -5.68
CA ASN A 171 14.14 -21.61 -6.61
C ASN A 171 13.18 -20.60 -6.01
N HIS A 172 13.44 -19.32 -6.26
CA HIS A 172 12.72 -18.20 -5.72
C HIS A 172 12.47 -17.17 -6.81
N ASN A 173 11.35 -16.44 -6.78
CA ASN A 173 11.10 -15.44 -7.81
C ASN A 173 12.13 -14.30 -7.76
N SER A 174 12.58 -13.84 -8.94
CA SER A 174 13.61 -12.80 -9.03
C SER A 174 13.15 -11.44 -8.49
N LEU A 175 11.84 -11.21 -8.28
CA LEU A 175 11.33 -10.02 -7.59
C LEU A 175 11.76 -9.92 -6.13
N PHE A 176 12.02 -11.05 -5.50
CA PHE A 176 12.30 -11.13 -4.07
C PHE A 176 13.72 -11.61 -3.79
N GLU A 177 14.58 -11.76 -4.81
CA GLU A 177 15.96 -12.21 -4.61
C GLU A 177 16.94 -11.03 -4.71
N GLY A 178 17.86 -10.92 -3.75
CA GLY A 178 18.76 -9.78 -3.59
C GLY A 178 19.08 -9.43 -2.14
N GLU A 179 19.79 -8.32 -1.92
CA GLU A 179 19.99 -7.79 -0.57
C GLU A 179 18.66 -7.31 0.03
N TRP A 180 18.49 -7.44 1.35
CA TRP A 180 17.23 -7.11 2.03
C TRP A 180 16.72 -5.69 1.70
N LYS A 181 17.61 -4.69 1.71
CA LYS A 181 17.28 -3.30 1.39
C LYS A 181 16.66 -3.12 -0.01
N ASP A 182 17.00 -4.01 -0.95
CA ASP A 182 16.58 -3.93 -2.35
C ASP A 182 15.25 -4.67 -2.59
N ILE A 183 14.82 -5.53 -1.66
CA ILE A 183 13.61 -6.36 -1.83
C ILE A 183 12.56 -6.11 -0.75
N SER A 184 12.91 -5.49 0.38
CA SER A 184 12.00 -5.27 1.52
C SER A 184 10.79 -4.43 1.15
N HIS A 185 10.94 -3.51 0.18
CA HIS A 185 9.85 -2.68 -0.34
C HIS A 185 8.80 -3.46 -1.15
N ARG A 186 8.99 -4.78 -1.34
CA ARG A 186 8.05 -5.71 -1.99
C ARG A 186 7.52 -6.74 -1.01
N THR A 187 7.77 -6.57 0.28
CA THR A 187 7.39 -7.52 1.32
C THR A 187 6.72 -6.79 2.46
N ILE A 188 5.74 -7.42 3.09
CA ILE A 188 5.28 -6.99 4.42
C ILE A 188 5.99 -7.86 5.44
N ALA A 189 7.24 -7.53 5.70
CA ALA A 189 8.10 -8.23 6.64
C ALA A 189 9.23 -7.29 7.08
N ILE A 190 9.77 -7.53 8.27
CA ILE A 190 10.89 -6.77 8.83
C ILE A 190 12.23 -7.45 8.57
N ASP A 191 12.21 -8.77 8.35
CA ASP A 191 13.38 -9.59 8.07
C ASP A 191 13.00 -10.84 7.25
N ARG A 192 14.01 -11.46 6.65
CA ARG A 192 13.91 -12.74 5.97
C ARG A 192 15.09 -13.65 6.30
N GLN A 193 14.78 -14.84 6.77
CA GLN A 193 15.78 -15.83 7.16
C GLN A 193 15.57 -17.18 6.46
N MET A 194 16.63 -17.99 6.40
CA MET A 194 16.54 -19.35 5.86
C MET A 194 15.80 -20.24 6.86
N GLY A 195 14.64 -20.75 6.45
CA GLY A 195 13.81 -21.66 7.23
C GLY A 195 13.38 -22.87 6.38
N THR A 196 12.19 -23.38 6.64
CA THR A 196 11.60 -24.47 5.86
C THR A 196 10.15 -24.23 5.51
N ASP A 197 9.72 -24.75 4.36
CA ASP A 197 8.32 -24.84 3.97
C ASP A 197 7.55 -25.87 4.85
N PRO A 198 6.20 -25.94 4.78
CA PRO A 198 5.43 -26.92 5.56
C PRO A 198 5.79 -28.40 5.30
N TYR A 199 6.56 -28.69 4.26
CA TYR A 199 7.03 -30.04 3.90
C TYR A 199 8.48 -30.29 4.34
N GLY A 200 9.09 -29.36 5.08
CA GLY A 200 10.46 -29.47 5.59
C GLY A 200 11.55 -29.17 4.54
N LYS A 201 11.20 -28.61 3.39
CA LYS A 201 12.19 -28.20 2.37
C LYS A 201 12.71 -26.80 2.69
N PRO A 202 13.98 -26.48 2.38
CA PRO A 202 14.51 -25.13 2.55
C PRO A 202 13.65 -24.08 1.83
N ALA A 203 13.33 -23.00 2.53
CA ALA A 203 12.58 -21.87 2.00
C ALA A 203 12.93 -20.60 2.78
N TRP A 204 12.66 -19.44 2.19
CA TRP A 204 12.73 -18.17 2.91
C TRP A 204 11.54 -18.02 3.86
N GLU A 205 11.81 -17.69 5.11
CA GLU A 205 10.83 -17.33 6.13
C GLU A 205 10.81 -15.81 6.29
N TYR A 206 9.62 -15.20 6.16
CA TYR A 206 9.42 -13.75 6.25
C TYR A 206 8.74 -13.43 7.58
N THR A 207 9.43 -12.68 8.43
CA THR A 207 8.94 -12.37 9.79
C THR A 207 8.36 -10.97 9.85
N PHE A 208 7.25 -10.82 10.55
CA PHE A 208 6.61 -9.55 10.87
C PHE A 208 6.19 -9.56 12.33
N ASP A 209 6.52 -8.50 13.06
CA ASP A 209 6.32 -8.39 14.51
C ASP A 209 5.20 -7.40 14.91
N GLY A 210 4.55 -6.78 13.93
CA GLY A 210 3.39 -5.91 14.12
C GLY A 210 2.06 -6.65 14.22
N SER A 211 1.01 -5.89 14.56
CA SER A 211 -0.38 -6.33 14.56
C SER A 211 -0.95 -6.51 13.15
N ILE A 212 -2.17 -7.08 13.05
CA ILE A 212 -2.89 -7.18 11.77
C ILE A 212 -3.20 -5.78 11.23
N GLU A 213 -3.48 -4.82 12.10
CA GLU A 213 -3.68 -3.42 11.77
C GLU A 213 -2.42 -2.80 11.16
N ASP A 214 -1.25 -3.00 11.79
CA ASP A 214 0.05 -2.53 11.27
C ASP A 214 0.34 -3.12 9.89
N MET A 215 -0.02 -4.39 9.69
CA MET A 215 0.12 -5.08 8.41
C MET A 215 -0.80 -4.50 7.35
N ALA A 216 -2.06 -4.23 7.70
CA ALA A 216 -3.03 -3.62 6.80
C ALA A 216 -2.60 -2.20 6.38
N ASP A 217 -2.04 -1.43 7.30
CA ASP A 217 -1.51 -0.09 7.01
C ASP A 217 -0.25 -0.13 6.15
N SER A 218 0.64 -1.10 6.41
CA SER A 218 1.81 -1.35 5.56
C SER A 218 1.40 -1.71 4.13
N LEU A 219 0.43 -2.63 3.99
CA LEU A 219 -0.15 -3.00 2.69
C LEU A 219 -0.78 -1.81 1.99
N ARG A 220 -1.62 -1.04 2.70
CA ARG A 220 -2.30 0.15 2.16
C ARG A 220 -1.30 1.16 1.64
N THR A 221 -0.24 1.43 2.40
CA THR A 221 0.80 2.40 2.05
C THR A 221 1.54 1.95 0.80
N GLN A 222 2.01 0.70 0.78
CA GLN A 222 2.76 0.16 -0.34
C GLN A 222 1.92 0.06 -1.62
N LEU A 223 0.68 -0.46 -1.52
CA LEU A 223 -0.23 -0.56 -2.67
C LEU A 223 -0.58 0.82 -3.22
N SER A 224 -0.87 1.80 -2.37
CA SER A 224 -1.19 3.17 -2.81
C SER A 224 -0.06 3.76 -3.64
N LEU A 225 1.18 3.62 -3.17
CA LEU A 225 2.37 4.10 -3.88
C LEU A 225 2.54 3.40 -5.24
N GLU A 226 2.44 2.07 -5.26
CA GLU A 226 2.62 1.30 -6.49
C GLU A 226 1.49 1.54 -7.51
N VAL A 227 0.26 1.75 -7.04
CA VAL A 227 -0.87 2.17 -7.88
C VAL A 227 -0.62 3.57 -8.45
N GLU A 228 -0.23 4.56 -7.65
CA GLU A 228 0.03 5.92 -8.14
C GLU A 228 1.12 5.91 -9.23
N GLN A 229 2.15 5.08 -9.06
CA GLN A 229 3.28 4.95 -9.99
C GLN A 229 2.95 4.20 -11.28
N ARG A 230 2.15 3.13 -11.20
CA ARG A 230 2.06 2.14 -12.29
C ARG A 230 0.68 2.00 -12.92
N PHE A 231 -0.37 2.54 -12.28
CA PHE A 231 -1.73 2.45 -12.79
C PHE A 231 -1.93 3.34 -14.02
N ASP A 232 -2.29 2.71 -15.14
CA ASP A 232 -2.62 3.42 -16.36
C ASP A 232 -4.09 3.83 -16.35
N ARG A 233 -4.36 5.06 -15.89
CA ARG A 233 -5.73 5.58 -15.82
C ARG A 233 -6.38 5.71 -17.20
N LYS A 234 -5.61 6.08 -18.23
CA LYS A 234 -6.12 6.20 -19.61
C LYS A 234 -6.54 4.84 -20.14
N LEU A 235 -5.75 3.81 -19.89
CA LEU A 235 -6.07 2.43 -20.25
C LEU A 235 -7.35 1.97 -19.55
N TYR A 236 -7.51 2.26 -18.27
CA TYR A 236 -8.71 1.91 -17.50
C TYR A 236 -9.99 2.59 -18.03
N GLU A 237 -9.90 3.86 -18.41
CA GLU A 237 -11.05 4.66 -18.85
C GLU A 237 -11.40 4.45 -20.32
N THR A 238 -10.40 4.21 -21.18
CA THR A 238 -10.58 4.22 -22.64
C THR A 238 -10.26 2.89 -23.33
N GLY A 239 -9.60 1.96 -22.65
CA GLY A 239 -9.04 0.75 -23.26
C GLY A 239 -7.80 0.99 -24.12
N ILE A 240 -7.27 2.21 -24.16
CA ILE A 240 -6.08 2.58 -24.92
C ILE A 240 -4.94 2.91 -23.94
N PRO A 241 -3.77 2.26 -24.04
CA PRO A 241 -2.65 2.52 -23.13
C PRO A 241 -2.07 3.92 -23.33
N MET A 242 -1.48 4.47 -22.26
CA MET A 242 -0.66 5.67 -22.36
C MET A 242 0.58 5.42 -23.24
N THR A 243 0.95 6.42 -24.04
CA THR A 243 2.21 6.41 -24.78
C THR A 243 3.40 6.68 -23.85
N GLU A 244 4.62 6.42 -24.31
CA GLU A 244 5.83 6.68 -23.53
C GLU A 244 5.95 8.16 -23.14
N GLU A 245 5.54 9.08 -24.02
CA GLU A 245 5.55 10.52 -23.73
C GLU A 245 4.52 10.90 -22.66
N GLU A 246 3.33 10.29 -22.70
CA GLU A 246 2.31 10.48 -21.67
C GLU A 246 2.77 9.95 -20.31
N TRP A 247 3.47 8.80 -20.31
CA TRP A 247 4.11 8.26 -19.11
C TRP A 247 5.21 9.17 -18.56
N GLN A 248 6.04 9.75 -19.44
CA GLN A 248 7.07 10.69 -19.01
C GLN A 248 6.45 11.92 -18.36
N VAL A 249 5.39 12.49 -18.95
CA VAL A 249 4.68 13.64 -18.34
C VAL A 249 4.03 13.26 -17.01
N HIS A 250 3.45 12.06 -16.89
CA HIS A 250 2.87 11.56 -15.64
C HIS A 250 3.94 11.42 -14.54
N MET A 251 5.09 10.84 -14.88
CA MET A 251 6.23 10.70 -13.97
C MET A 251 6.83 12.05 -13.59
N ASP A 252 7.00 12.97 -14.54
CA ASP A 252 7.52 14.31 -14.27
C ASP A 252 6.60 15.08 -13.31
N LYS A 253 5.28 14.97 -13.47
CA LYS A 253 4.31 15.55 -12.54
C LYS A 253 4.42 14.94 -11.13
N MET A 254 4.60 13.62 -11.04
CA MET A 254 4.80 12.95 -9.77
C MET A 254 6.10 13.40 -9.09
N VAL A 255 7.20 13.47 -9.85
CA VAL A 255 8.50 13.96 -9.35
C VAL A 255 8.39 15.43 -8.94
N GLN A 256 7.69 16.27 -9.69
CA GLN A 256 7.43 17.66 -9.31
C GLN A 256 6.62 17.74 -8.01
N LYS A 257 5.54 16.96 -7.86
CA LYS A 257 4.76 16.89 -6.62
C LYS A 257 5.63 16.49 -5.43
N VAL A 258 6.51 15.50 -5.60
CA VAL A 258 7.48 15.09 -4.56
C VAL A 258 8.52 16.19 -4.29
N GLN A 259 9.05 16.84 -5.33
CA GLN A 259 10.04 17.91 -5.20
C GLN A 259 9.46 19.20 -4.62
N GLU A 260 8.21 19.52 -4.90
CA GLU A 260 7.47 20.62 -4.30
C GLU A 260 7.24 20.32 -2.82
N ASN A 261 6.82 19.11 -2.47
CA ASN A 261 6.74 18.68 -1.07
C ASN A 261 8.10 18.80 -0.37
N ILE A 262 9.21 18.38 -1.00
CA ILE A 262 10.57 18.50 -0.46
C ILE A 262 11.08 19.96 -0.42
N LYS A 263 10.71 20.83 -1.37
CA LYS A 263 11.10 22.26 -1.38
C LYS A 263 10.34 23.07 -0.34
N THR A 264 9.12 22.65 -0.02
CA THR A 264 8.30 23.25 1.04
C THR A 264 8.83 22.84 2.42
N GLU A 265 9.55 21.71 2.50
CA GLU A 265 10.32 21.22 3.65
C GLU A 265 11.84 21.48 3.46
N GLY A 266 12.28 22.74 3.55
CA GLY A 266 13.65 23.15 3.20
C GLY A 266 14.80 22.28 3.73
N ILE A 267 15.77 21.97 2.86
CA ILE A 267 17.03 21.26 3.16
C ILE A 267 17.90 22.12 4.09
N PRO A 268 18.36 21.62 5.26
CA PRO A 268 19.33 22.32 6.11
C PRO A 268 20.69 22.38 5.40
N GLN A 269 21.15 23.58 5.04
CA GLN A 269 22.55 23.79 4.63
C GLN A 269 23.44 23.72 5.88
N GLU A 270 24.47 22.87 5.81
CA GLU A 270 25.56 22.79 6.78
C GLU A 270 26.20 24.17 6.98
N GLN A 271 26.09 24.73 8.19
CA GLN A 271 26.98 25.78 8.67
C GLN A 271 27.56 25.40 10.02
N GLU A 272 28.88 25.49 10.05
CA GLU A 272 29.79 25.10 11.11
C GLU A 272 29.45 25.71 12.48
N ILE A 273 29.55 24.86 13.49
CA ILE A 273 29.53 25.18 14.90
C ILE A 273 30.72 26.09 15.24
N LYS A 274 30.47 27.22 15.93
CA LYS A 274 31.34 27.67 17.04
C LYS A 274 30.71 28.75 17.93
N ASP A 275 30.62 28.38 19.21
CA ASP A 275 30.84 29.22 20.40
C ASP A 275 29.81 30.30 20.76
N LYS A 276 28.87 29.96 21.67
CA LYS A 276 28.95 30.34 23.11
C LYS A 276 27.63 30.14 23.88
N GLU A 277 27.67 29.17 24.79
CA GLU A 277 27.16 29.29 26.18
C GLU A 277 27.55 30.67 26.75
N GLU A 278 26.75 31.47 27.46
CA GLU A 278 25.69 31.22 28.43
C GLU A 278 25.01 32.58 28.70
N LYS A 279 23.68 32.61 28.71
CA LYS A 279 22.88 33.43 29.64
C LYS A 279 21.64 32.61 29.94
N LYS A 280 21.69 31.96 31.10
CA LYS A 280 20.63 31.15 31.71
C LYS A 280 19.72 32.13 32.45
N GLU A 281 18.51 32.32 31.93
CA GLU A 281 17.26 32.58 32.68
C GLU A 281 16.10 32.93 31.73
N ASP A 282 16.38 33.30 30.46
CA ASP A 282 15.38 33.36 29.37
C ASP A 282 15.37 32.09 28.48
N LYS A 283 16.27 31.13 28.76
CA LYS A 283 16.54 29.96 27.91
C LYS A 283 15.68 28.73 28.17
N GLU A 284 14.88 28.67 29.25
CA GLU A 284 14.02 27.50 29.48
C GLU A 284 12.76 27.55 28.61
N ASP A 285 12.14 28.73 28.47
CA ASP A 285 11.00 28.93 27.56
C ASP A 285 11.43 28.81 26.08
N GLU A 286 12.57 29.39 25.69
CA GLU A 286 13.12 29.23 24.32
C GLU A 286 13.48 27.77 24.02
N LYS A 287 14.02 27.00 24.98
CA LYS A 287 14.35 25.57 24.78
C LYS A 287 13.11 24.68 24.71
N GLU A 288 12.03 25.01 25.41
CA GLU A 288 10.76 24.30 25.27
C GLU A 288 10.07 24.60 23.95
N GLU A 289 10.14 25.85 23.48
CA GLU A 289 9.56 26.28 22.21
C GLU A 289 10.35 25.77 21.00
N GLU A 290 11.67 25.60 21.09
CA GLU A 290 12.52 25.06 20.02
C GLU A 290 12.56 23.52 20.00
N ASN A 291 11.96 22.83 20.98
CA ASN A 291 11.88 21.38 21.00
C ASN A 291 10.71 20.87 20.14
N THR A 292 11.02 20.32 18.97
CA THR A 292 10.04 19.72 18.05
C THR A 292 9.23 18.57 18.68
N TYR A 293 9.79 17.86 19.66
CA TYR A 293 9.12 16.75 20.36
C TYR A 293 8.27 17.22 21.55
N ASN A 294 8.32 18.51 21.91
CA ASN A 294 7.32 19.10 22.79
C ASN A 294 6.11 19.48 21.95
N LEU A 295 5.12 18.59 21.89
CA LEU A 295 3.94 18.75 21.05
C LEU A 295 2.95 19.82 21.57
N MET A 296 3.12 20.31 22.80
CA MET A 296 2.23 21.33 23.38
C MET A 296 2.96 22.23 24.38
N PRO A 297 3.82 23.15 23.91
CA PRO A 297 4.45 24.14 24.77
C PRO A 297 3.39 25.08 25.37
N ASP A 298 3.71 25.68 26.52
CA ASP A 298 2.77 26.53 27.25
C ASP A 298 2.30 27.75 26.45
N SER A 299 3.12 28.25 25.51
CA SER A 299 2.76 29.36 24.62
C SER A 299 1.67 29.00 23.62
N THR A 300 1.71 27.79 23.04
CA THR A 300 0.64 27.25 22.18
C THR A 300 -0.61 26.95 23.00
N LYS A 301 -0.44 26.31 24.17
CA LYS A 301 -1.54 25.94 25.08
C LYS A 301 -2.37 27.15 25.54
N LYS A 302 -1.74 28.31 25.75
CA LYS A 302 -2.42 29.56 26.16
C LYS A 302 -3.29 30.16 25.05
N GLN A 303 -2.99 29.86 23.79
CA GLN A 303 -3.70 30.42 22.62
C GLN A 303 -4.89 29.55 22.20
N LEU A 304 -4.84 28.26 22.50
CA LEU A 304 -5.85 27.29 22.09
C LEU A 304 -7.21 27.53 22.78
N PRO A 305 -8.29 27.64 22.00
CA PRO A 305 -9.63 27.63 22.56
C PRO A 305 -9.96 26.26 23.19
N LYS A 306 -10.91 26.28 24.14
CA LYS A 306 -11.44 25.04 24.73
C LYS A 306 -12.24 24.25 23.70
N LEU A 307 -12.36 22.95 23.91
CA LEU A 307 -13.24 22.10 23.10
C LEU A 307 -14.65 22.69 22.99
N TYR A 308 -15.22 22.59 21.80
CA TYR A 308 -16.53 23.11 21.37
C TYR A 308 -16.66 24.64 21.31
N ALA A 309 -15.60 25.41 21.59
CA ALA A 309 -15.69 26.88 21.58
C ALA A 309 -15.90 27.47 20.18
N THR A 310 -15.47 26.76 19.14
CA THR A 310 -15.58 27.16 17.73
C THR A 310 -16.62 26.35 16.95
N GLU A 311 -17.45 25.53 17.64
CA GLU A 311 -18.40 24.61 17.00
C GLU A 311 -19.38 25.31 16.04
N LYS A 312 -19.76 26.56 16.36
CA LYS A 312 -20.69 27.39 15.55
C LYS A 312 -20.03 28.11 14.38
N GLN A 313 -18.70 28.03 14.23
CA GLN A 313 -17.98 28.61 13.10
C GLN A 313 -17.96 27.63 11.94
N LEU A 314 -17.97 28.17 10.71
CA LEU A 314 -17.71 27.39 9.51
C LEU A 314 -16.34 26.72 9.62
N ILE A 315 -16.23 25.50 9.11
CA ILE A 315 -15.03 24.70 9.30
C ILE A 315 -13.78 25.37 8.74
N GLY A 316 -13.88 25.95 7.54
CA GLY A 316 -12.79 26.69 6.91
C GLY A 316 -12.36 27.96 7.66
N ASP A 317 -13.24 28.54 8.49
CA ASP A 317 -12.95 29.74 9.28
C ASP A 317 -12.27 29.44 10.63
N ARG A 318 -12.22 28.16 11.04
CA ARG A 318 -11.53 27.77 12.27
C ARG A 318 -10.03 27.94 12.11
N THR A 319 -9.36 28.30 13.21
CA THR A 319 -7.91 28.49 13.23
C THR A 319 -7.21 27.23 13.68
N ALA A 320 -6.25 26.75 12.91
CA ALA A 320 -5.25 25.79 13.37
C ALA A 320 -4.16 26.55 14.13
N TYR A 321 -3.88 26.15 15.38
CA TYR A 321 -2.89 26.78 16.26
C TYR A 321 -1.57 26.02 16.33
N ALA A 322 -1.57 24.75 15.97
CA ALA A 322 -0.37 23.92 15.89
C ALA A 322 -0.49 22.98 14.69
N ARG A 323 0.65 22.67 14.08
CA ARG A 323 0.78 21.67 13.03
C ARG A 323 1.77 20.62 13.50
N TYR A 324 1.41 19.36 13.29
CA TYR A 324 2.21 18.20 13.62
C TYR A 324 2.38 17.35 12.39
N PHE A 325 3.55 16.79 12.21
CA PHE A 325 3.82 15.88 11.11
C PHE A 325 4.65 14.71 11.63
N PHE A 326 4.54 13.58 10.96
CA PHE A 326 5.42 12.46 11.21
C PHE A 326 6.47 12.39 10.10
N PRO A 327 7.79 12.54 10.39
CA PRO A 327 8.84 12.64 9.36
C PRO A 327 8.94 11.45 8.39
N MET A 328 8.33 10.30 8.72
CA MET A 328 8.29 9.13 7.85
C MET A 328 6.88 8.76 7.35
N GLY A 329 5.90 9.66 7.47
CA GLY A 329 4.52 9.41 7.06
C GLY A 329 3.88 10.61 6.38
N ALA A 330 2.78 10.36 5.66
CA ALA A 330 2.00 11.41 4.98
C ALA A 330 1.00 12.13 5.91
N TYR A 331 0.99 11.78 7.20
CA TYR A 331 0.03 12.29 8.17
C TYR A 331 0.46 13.66 8.67
N THR A 332 -0.40 14.66 8.47
CA THR A 332 -0.25 15.97 9.09
C THR A 332 -1.48 16.28 9.93
N ALA A 333 -1.29 16.57 11.21
CA ALA A 333 -2.37 16.95 12.12
C ALA A 333 -2.33 18.44 12.43
N TYR A 334 -3.50 19.07 12.51
CA TYR A 334 -3.67 20.48 12.82
C TYR A 334 -4.56 20.61 14.05
N MET A 335 -4.06 21.25 15.11
CA MET A 335 -4.79 21.45 16.36
C MET A 335 -5.67 22.69 16.30
N LEU A 336 -6.97 22.56 16.55
CA LEU A 336 -7.91 23.69 16.55
C LEU A 336 -8.35 24.05 17.97
N GLU A 337 -8.66 23.05 18.78
CA GLU A 337 -9.15 23.21 20.15
C GLU A 337 -8.49 22.19 21.07
N TYR A 338 -8.39 22.49 22.36
CA TYR A 338 -7.68 21.61 23.29
C TYR A 338 -8.26 21.66 24.71
N ASP A 339 -8.38 20.48 25.33
CA ASP A 339 -8.62 20.33 26.76
C ASP A 339 -7.30 20.01 27.49
N PRO A 340 -6.76 20.95 28.27
CA PRO A 340 -5.51 20.75 29.00
C PRO A 340 -5.61 19.77 30.17
N LYS A 341 -6.83 19.42 30.65
CA LYS A 341 -7.01 18.46 31.74
C LYS A 341 -6.88 17.03 31.24
N GLU A 342 -7.59 16.72 30.17
CA GLU A 342 -7.62 15.37 29.59
C GLU A 342 -6.50 15.15 28.55
N ARG A 343 -5.77 16.22 28.17
CA ARG A 343 -4.77 16.23 27.09
C ARG A 343 -5.33 15.77 25.74
N ILE A 344 -6.59 16.12 25.48
CA ILE A 344 -7.30 15.79 24.24
C ILE A 344 -7.49 17.05 23.41
N GLY A 345 -7.07 16.98 22.16
CA GLY A 345 -7.28 17.97 21.13
C GLY A 345 -8.44 17.64 20.21
N PHE A 346 -9.02 18.64 19.56
CA PHE A 346 -9.87 18.48 18.38
C PHE A 346 -9.21 19.19 17.20
N GLY A 347 -9.20 18.54 16.05
CA GLY A 347 -8.57 19.12 14.88
C GLY A 347 -8.71 18.33 13.60
N ALA A 348 -8.00 18.80 12.57
CA ALA A 348 -7.99 18.19 11.25
C ALA A 348 -6.74 17.36 11.04
N VAL A 349 -6.86 16.21 10.39
CA VAL A 349 -5.72 15.37 10.00
C VAL A 349 -5.79 15.14 8.51
N THR A 350 -4.71 15.39 7.79
CA THR A 350 -4.55 15.00 6.39
C THR A 350 -3.74 13.72 6.32
N MET A 351 -4.11 12.84 5.39
CA MET A 351 -3.49 11.52 5.24
C MET A 351 -2.85 11.33 3.85
N GLY A 352 -2.77 12.40 3.05
CA GLY A 352 -2.27 12.39 1.67
C GLY A 352 -3.27 11.95 0.59
N TYR A 353 -4.47 11.48 0.98
CA TYR A 353 -5.56 11.05 0.09
C TYR A 353 -6.95 11.46 0.60
N GLY A 354 -6.99 12.39 1.55
CA GLY A 354 -8.19 12.85 2.20
C GLY A 354 -7.86 13.48 3.54
N TRP A 355 -8.91 13.93 4.22
CA TRP A 355 -8.83 14.57 5.51
C TRP A 355 -9.91 14.04 6.44
N GLU A 356 -9.63 14.12 7.74
CA GLU A 356 -10.59 13.79 8.79
C GLU A 356 -10.60 14.88 9.86
N LEU A 357 -11.78 15.14 10.43
CA LEU A 357 -11.92 15.93 11.65
C LEU A 357 -12.20 14.99 12.81
N GLY A 358 -11.46 15.15 13.89
CA GLY A 358 -11.59 14.26 15.01
C GLY A 358 -10.86 14.72 16.25
N TYR A 359 -11.04 13.92 17.30
CA TYR A 359 -10.28 14.07 18.52
C TYR A 359 -8.91 13.41 18.36
N MET A 360 -7.90 14.03 18.95
CA MET A 360 -6.52 13.52 18.98
C MET A 360 -6.00 13.57 20.41
N SER A 361 -5.44 12.46 20.89
CA SER A 361 -4.82 12.38 22.20
C SER A 361 -3.36 12.82 22.09
N LEU A 362 -3.00 13.91 22.76
CA LEU A 362 -1.62 14.39 22.75
C LEU A 362 -0.66 13.36 23.36
N LYS A 363 -1.15 12.61 24.34
CA LYS A 363 -0.40 11.51 24.96
C LYS A 363 -0.11 10.39 23.96
N GLU A 364 -1.09 9.99 23.16
CA GLU A 364 -0.89 8.97 22.11
C GLU A 364 0.09 9.47 21.05
N MET A 365 -0.02 10.73 20.64
CA MET A 365 0.88 11.33 19.66
C MET A 365 2.34 11.38 20.14
N GLU A 366 2.59 11.64 21.42
CA GLU A 366 3.94 11.60 22.02
C GLU A 366 4.53 10.19 22.09
N GLU A 367 3.67 9.18 22.24
CA GLU A 367 4.05 7.76 22.32
C GLU A 367 4.32 7.14 20.94
N VAL A 368 3.82 7.75 19.85
CA VAL A 368 4.14 7.32 18.48
C VAL A 368 5.65 7.43 18.26
N LYS A 369 6.31 6.27 18.13
CA LYS A 369 7.72 6.14 17.77
C LYS A 369 7.88 5.08 16.70
N VAL A 370 8.19 5.49 15.48
CA VAL A 370 8.49 4.57 14.39
C VAL A 370 9.98 4.71 14.07
N LYS A 371 10.73 3.62 14.26
CA LYS A 371 12.20 3.59 14.12
C LYS A 371 12.93 4.66 14.95
N GLY A 372 12.38 5.01 16.12
CA GLY A 372 12.95 6.01 17.03
C GLY A 372 12.57 7.47 16.72
N LEU A 373 11.95 7.72 15.57
CA LEU A 373 11.40 9.03 15.22
C LEU A 373 9.96 9.12 15.72
N GLY A 374 9.61 10.24 16.35
CA GLY A 374 8.25 10.49 16.79
C GLY A 374 7.56 11.53 15.93
N ILE A 375 6.30 11.81 16.26
CA ILE A 375 5.60 12.98 15.73
C ILE A 375 6.34 14.24 16.17
N GLU A 376 6.41 15.20 15.26
CA GLU A 376 7.13 16.45 15.40
C GLU A 376 6.15 17.62 15.26
N ARG A 377 6.32 18.65 16.09
CA ARG A 377 5.59 19.91 15.99
C ARG A 377 6.34 20.86 15.08
N ASP A 378 5.65 21.40 14.09
CA ASP A 378 6.19 22.44 13.22
C ASP A 378 6.43 23.72 14.04
N LEU A 379 7.71 24.04 14.26
CA LEU A 379 8.15 25.17 15.06
C LEU A 379 7.87 26.52 14.40
N TYR A 380 7.70 26.54 13.08
CA TYR A 380 7.52 27.76 12.30
C TYR A 380 6.05 27.97 11.90
N PHE A 381 5.18 27.02 12.20
CA PHE A 381 3.75 27.13 11.99
C PHE A 381 3.16 28.24 12.86
N LYS A 382 2.48 29.19 12.21
CA LYS A 382 1.74 30.26 12.88
C LYS A 382 0.25 29.93 12.86
N PRO A 383 -0.53 30.39 13.87
CA PRO A 383 -1.96 30.23 13.85
C PRO A 383 -2.57 30.73 12.54
N THR A 384 -3.20 29.82 11.79
CA THR A 384 -3.64 30.05 10.40
C THR A 384 -5.05 29.49 10.24
N LYS A 385 -5.91 30.16 9.48
CA LYS A 385 -7.26 29.64 9.22
C LYS A 385 -7.22 28.43 8.30
N LEU A 386 -8.10 27.45 8.48
CA LEU A 386 -8.07 26.22 7.67
C LEU A 386 -8.16 26.50 6.17
N HIS A 387 -8.93 27.50 5.73
CA HIS A 387 -9.02 27.87 4.32
C HIS A 387 -7.78 28.51 3.72
N GLU A 388 -6.84 28.96 4.55
CA GLU A 388 -5.57 29.54 4.12
C GLU A 388 -4.46 28.48 4.03
N ILE A 389 -4.74 27.24 4.48
CA ILE A 389 -3.81 26.11 4.44
C ILE A 389 -4.07 25.32 3.15
N ALA A 390 -3.10 25.33 2.24
CA ALA A 390 -3.24 24.77 0.89
C ALA A 390 -3.59 23.27 0.92
N GLU A 391 -3.03 22.51 1.86
CA GLU A 391 -3.31 21.07 2.04
C GLU A 391 -4.74 20.79 2.51
N LEU A 392 -5.46 21.81 2.98
CA LEU A 392 -6.83 21.72 3.49
C LEU A 392 -7.85 22.40 2.56
N GLU A 393 -7.46 22.74 1.32
CA GLU A 393 -8.37 23.41 0.38
C GLU A 393 -9.65 22.59 0.12
N GLU A 394 -9.55 21.26 0.13
CA GLU A 394 -10.70 20.36 -0.01
C GLU A 394 -11.66 20.41 1.20
N ILE A 395 -11.16 20.68 2.42
CA ILE A 395 -11.98 20.82 3.65
C ILE A 395 -12.94 22.00 3.54
N VAL A 396 -12.55 23.03 2.78
CA VAL A 396 -13.28 24.31 2.72
C VAL A 396 -14.25 24.35 1.54
N ARG A 397 -14.13 23.42 0.59
CA ARG A 397 -15.02 23.27 -0.55
C ARG A 397 -16.25 22.39 -0.26
N GLU A 398 -16.20 21.57 0.79
CA GLU A 398 -17.34 20.82 1.35
C GLU A 398 -18.06 21.60 2.45
#